data_AF-H1W1G4-F1
#
_entry.id   AF-H1W1G4-F1
#
_cell.length_a   1.000
_cell.length_b   1.000
_cell.length_c   1.000
_cell.angle_alpha   90.00
_cell.angle_beta   90.00
_cell.angle_gamma   90.00
#
_symmetry.space_group_name_H-M   'P 1'
#
loop_
_entity.id
_entity.type
_entity.pdbx_description
1 polymer ?
#
loop_
_entity_poly.entity_id
_entity_poly.type
_entity_poly.pdbx_seq_one_letter_code
_entity_poly.pdbx_strand_id
1 'polypeptide(L)' 'MARLAGIHDLAATIPRSNNPYNTVYAVHKALMNQPDPEEMAIGRGKKLVDVRKVYYGGSRKSL' A
#
# COMPACT_ATOMS: atom_id res chain seq x y z
N MET A 1 9.15 9.83 -4.31
CA MET A 1 8.60 9.27 -3.06
C MET A 1 8.80 7.76 -2.98
N ALA A 2 8.29 6.94 -3.90
CA ALA A 2 8.44 5.47 -3.85
C ALA A 2 9.88 4.98 -3.57
N ARG A 3 10.86 5.42 -4.37
CA ARG A 3 12.28 5.07 -4.15
C ARG A 3 12.82 5.47 -2.77
N LEU A 4 12.41 6.64 -2.25
CA LEU A 4 12.84 7.12 -0.93
C LEU A 4 12.17 6.36 0.21
N ALA A 5 10.96 5.84 -0.02
CA ALA A 5 10.20 5.04 0.93
C ALA A 5 10.53 3.54 0.87
N GLY A 6 11.49 3.12 0.03
CA GLY A 6 11.81 1.70 -0.17
C GLY A 6 10.75 0.92 -0.96
N ILE A 7 9.84 1.60 -1.65
CA ILE A 7 8.82 0.97 -2.49
C ILE A 7 9.42 0.71 -3.87
N HIS A 8 9.57 -0.58 -4.20
CA HIS A 8 10.15 -1.01 -5.48
C HIS A 8 9.10 -1.16 -6.59
N ASP A 9 7.90 -1.61 -6.23
CA ASP A 9 6.81 -1.88 -7.17
C ASP A 9 5.60 -1.01 -6.82
N LEU A 10 5.26 -0.07 -7.71
CA LEU A 10 4.08 0.79 -7.61
C LEU A 10 3.66 1.26 -9.00
N ALA A 11 2.36 1.20 -9.28
CA ALA A 11 1.75 1.89 -10.41
C ALA A 11 0.87 3.04 -9.87
N ALA A 12 1.00 4.22 -10.46
CA ALA A 12 0.22 5.41 -10.07
C ALA A 12 -0.28 6.16 -11.30
N THR A 13 -1.45 6.77 -11.18
CA THR A 13 -2.06 7.63 -12.21
C THR A 13 -2.60 8.90 -11.57
N ILE A 14 -2.55 10.02 -12.31
CA ILE A 14 -3.07 11.32 -11.86
C ILE A 14 -4.33 11.61 -12.69
N PRO A 15 -5.53 11.43 -12.14
CA PRO A 15 -6.76 11.45 -12.93
C PRO A 15 -7.25 12.86 -13.30
N ARG A 16 -6.79 13.93 -12.64
CA ARG A 16 -7.31 15.29 -12.87
C ARG A 16 -6.26 16.40 -12.86
N SER A 17 -5.77 16.80 -11.68
CA SER A 17 -4.84 17.92 -11.54
C SER A 17 -3.41 17.42 -11.38
N ASN A 18 -2.51 17.95 -12.19
CA ASN A 18 -1.07 17.68 -12.17
C ASN A 18 -0.26 18.83 -11.56
N ASN A 19 -0.88 19.69 -10.73
CA ASN A 19 -0.14 20.71 -9.99
C ASN A 19 0.93 20.01 -9.11
N PRO A 20 2.22 20.43 -9.18
CA PRO A 20 3.30 19.77 -8.46
C PRO A 20 3.05 19.61 -6.96
N TYR A 21 2.59 20.67 -6.27
CA TYR A 21 2.33 20.60 -4.83
C TYR A 21 1.20 19.62 -4.50
N ASN A 22 0.08 19.74 -5.19
CA ASN A 22 -1.10 18.88 -4.95
C ASN A 22 -0.79 17.41 -5.25
N THR A 23 0.04 17.14 -6.26
CA THR A 23 0.46 15.79 -6.62
C THR A 23 1.27 15.16 -5.48
N VAL A 24 2.25 15.89 -4.93
CA VAL A 24 3.07 15.43 -3.80
C VAL A 24 2.21 15.23 -2.55
N TYR A 25 1.31 16.17 -2.25
CA TYR A 25 0.39 16.07 -1.12
C TYR A 25 -0.57 14.86 -1.24
N ALA A 26 -1.12 14.63 -2.44
CA ALA A 26 -1.99 13.49 -2.70
C ALA A 26 -1.25 12.15 -2.51
N VAL A 27 -0.01 12.03 -3.00
CA VAL A 27 0.80 10.82 -2.80
C VAL A 27 1.10 10.60 -1.33
N HIS A 28 1.53 11.64 -0.60
CA HIS A 28 1.78 11.53 0.84
C HIS A 28 0.53 11.08 1.60
N LYS A 29 -0.63 11.69 1.31
CA LYS A 29 -1.90 11.32 1.94
C LYS A 29 -2.30 9.88 1.59
N ALA A 30 -2.13 9.43 0.35
CA ALA A 30 -2.45 8.07 -0.05
C ALA A 30 -1.57 7.04 0.67
N LEU A 31 -0.27 7.31 0.81
CA LEU A 31 0.66 6.41 1.49
C LEU A 31 0.39 6.29 3.00
N MET A 32 -0.09 7.35 3.64
CA MET A 32 -0.42 7.36 5.07
C MET A 32 -1.81 6.81 5.41
N ASN A 33 -2.67 6.59 4.40
CA ASN A 33 -4.04 6.10 4.59
C ASN A 33 -4.26 4.75 3.90
N GLN A 34 -3.26 3.85 3.99
CA GLN A 34 -3.41 2.48 3.54
C GLN A 34 -4.36 1.72 4.48
N PRO A 35 -5.30 0.90 3.97
CA PRO A 35 -6.21 0.16 4.82
C PRO A 35 -5.48 -0.94 5.60
N ASP A 36 -5.72 -1.00 6.92
CA ASP A 36 -5.15 -2.05 7.77
C ASP A 36 -5.93 -3.36 7.57
N PRO A 37 -5.28 -4.46 7.13
CA PRO A 37 -5.92 -5.76 6.99
C PRO A 37 -6.47 -6.33 8.29
N GLU A 38 -5.90 -6.01 9.45
CA GLU A 38 -6.39 -6.49 10.75
C GLU A 38 -7.69 -5.79 11.13
N GLU A 39 -7.75 -4.45 11.00
CA GLU A 39 -8.97 -3.68 11.22
C GLU A 39 -10.10 -4.13 10.29
N MET A 40 -9.78 -4.37 9.00
CA MET A 40 -10.76 -4.90 8.04
C MET A 40 -11.26 -6.30 8.41
N ALA A 41 -10.39 -7.16 8.94
CA ALA A 41 -10.76 -8.51 9.36
C ALA A 41 -11.72 -8.49 10.56
N ILE A 42 -11.43 -7.62 11.54
CA ILE A 42 -12.28 -7.40 12.73
C ILE A 42 -13.64 -6.87 12.30
N GLY A 43 -13.68 -5.80 11.50
CA GLY A 43 -14.94 -5.17 11.07
C GLY A 43 -15.84 -6.10 10.24
N ARG A 44 -15.26 -7.11 9.57
CA ARG A 44 -16.00 -8.11 8.79
C ARG A 44 -16.30 -9.41 9.56
N GLY A 45 -15.74 -9.61 10.74
CA GLY A 45 -15.80 -10.88 11.47
C GLY A 45 -15.18 -12.06 10.71
N LYS A 46 -14.25 -11.78 9.77
CA LYS A 46 -13.63 -12.78 8.89
C LYS A 46 -12.14 -12.55 8.81
N LYS A 47 -11.35 -13.62 8.95
CA LYS A 47 -9.90 -13.58 8.82
C LYS A 47 -9.50 -13.19 7.38
N LEU A 48 -8.74 -12.11 7.23
CA LEU A 48 -8.03 -11.80 5.99
C LEU A 48 -6.65 -12.47 6.02
N VAL A 49 -6.35 -13.27 5.00
CA VAL A 49 -5.11 -14.06 4.92
C VAL A 49 -4.34 -13.65 3.67
N ASP A 50 -3.06 -13.34 3.82
CA ASP A 50 -2.15 -13.17 2.70
C ASP A 50 -1.84 -14.55 2.07
N VAL A 51 -2.46 -14.83 0.93
CA VAL A 51 -2.32 -16.09 0.19
C VAL A 51 -0.89 -16.33 -0.25
N ARG A 52 -0.15 -15.27 -0.65
CA ARG A 52 1.24 -15.41 -1.12
C ARG A 52 2.14 -15.84 0.03
N LYS A 53 1.97 -15.21 1.20
CA LYS A 53 2.72 -15.58 2.42
C LYS A 53 2.45 -17.04 2.82
N VAL A 54 1.19 -17.47 2.77
CA VAL A 54 0.80 -18.84 3.14
C VAL A 54 1.33 -19.86 2.15
N TYR A 55 1.19 -19.60 0.84
CA TYR A 55 1.58 -20.54 -0.20
C TYR A 55 3.09 -20.78 -0.24
N TYR A 56 3.89 -19.74 -0.05
CA TYR A 56 5.36 -19.83 -0.10
C TYR A 56 6.03 -19.98 1.27
N GLY A 57 5.25 -20.21 2.34
CA GLY A 57 5.79 -20.52 3.68
C GLY A 57 6.57 -19.38 4.35
N GLY A 58 6.44 -18.15 3.87
CA GLY A 58 7.21 -17.02 4.38
C GLY A 58 6.84 -15.68 3.76
N SER A 59 7.09 -14.60 4.50
CA SER A 59 7.25 -13.28 3.89
C SER A 59 8.60 -13.29 3.19
N ARG A 60 8.67 -13.00 1.88
CA ARG A 60 9.96 -12.73 1.24
C ARG A 60 10.62 -11.59 2.03
N LYS A 61 11.63 -11.90 2.83
CA LYS A 61 12.65 -10.91 3.20
C LYS A 61 13.42 -10.66 1.91
N SER A 62 13.05 -9.62 1.17
CA SER A 62 13.96 -9.10 0.14
C SER A 62 15.09 -8.38 0.88
N LEU A 63 16.31 -8.64 0.40
CA LEU A 63 17.55 -7.93 0.72
C LEU A 63 17.37 -6.41 0.75
#